data_AF-A0A7G7MJI7-F1
#
_entry.id   AF-A0A7G7MJI7-F1
#
_cell.length_a   1.000
_cell.length_b   1.000
_cell.length_c   1.000
_cell.angle_alpha   90.00
_cell.angle_beta   90.00
_cell.angle_gamma   90.00
#
_symmetry.space_group_name_H-M   'P 1'
#
loop_
_entity.id
_entity.type
_entity.pdbx_description
1 polymer ?
#
loop_
_entity_poly.entity_id
_entity_poly.type
_entity_poly.pdbx_seq_one_letter_code
_entity_poly.pdbx_strand_id
1 'polypeptide(L)'
;MTDPLDALRVPVTPVDPDPAFARALRARLERALLDPREDPMTTTLDAPRTTARMHALTPYLAVTDAVVAVDFYVAAFGAVRRGEPVLMPDGRTGHAEVALGDSVLMLADEFPEMGLAAPATRGGVSQSLRLEVADPDAVVARALAAGGTLERAVTDSPYGRGGVVLDPSGHRWMVSRDVPAARHGDVVYASLWSPDADRARAFYGAVLGDLGRLGISSGSAAGLFCGYAVDDVDAAVAVVRAAGGTATEPVADHGGRVADCVDDQGLAFALFEGPGAPVTVPEYAELRLPDATRARAFYGTVLGWGFTPGHDRPGYWNGTVDGERTRPRTGLDGGHEVPAVVPTFTVPDLASATAAVRAAGGAADEPTTARFGLVAGCVDDQGSRFLLLQR
;
A
#
# COMPACT_ATOMS: atom_id res chain seq x y z
N MET A 1 -1.73 -27.41 -60.33
CA MET A 1 -2.47 -26.58 -59.36
C MET A 1 -1.46 -26.11 -58.33
N THR A 2 -1.17 -24.82 -58.31
CA THR A 2 -0.25 -24.20 -57.35
C THR A 2 -0.89 -24.22 -55.97
N ASP A 3 -0.10 -24.48 -54.93
CA ASP A 3 -0.56 -24.54 -53.54
C ASP A 3 -1.12 -23.16 -53.11
N PRO A 4 -2.38 -23.05 -52.65
CA PRO A 4 -2.96 -21.79 -52.21
C PRO A 4 -2.24 -21.14 -51.02
N LEU A 5 -1.33 -21.85 -50.36
CA LEU A 5 -0.54 -21.33 -49.23
C LEU A 5 0.83 -20.76 -49.62
N ASP A 6 1.23 -20.82 -50.90
CA ASP A 6 2.51 -20.24 -51.34
C ASP A 6 2.59 -18.71 -51.17
N ALA A 7 1.44 -18.02 -51.11
CA ALA A 7 1.37 -16.58 -50.85
C ALA A 7 1.86 -16.17 -49.46
N LEU A 8 1.85 -17.09 -48.48
CA LEU A 8 2.30 -16.83 -47.10
C LEU A 8 3.82 -16.96 -46.93
N ARG A 9 4.54 -17.40 -47.97
CA ARG A 9 6.01 -17.53 -47.95
C ARG A 9 6.74 -16.29 -48.48
N VAL A 10 6.00 -15.26 -48.90
CA VAL A 10 6.56 -13.99 -49.37
C VAL A 10 6.83 -13.08 -48.15
N PRO A 11 8.03 -12.49 -48.00
CA PRO A 11 8.33 -11.60 -46.89
C PRO A 11 7.40 -10.38 -46.88
N VAL A 12 6.75 -10.15 -45.72
CA VAL A 12 5.87 -8.99 -45.49
C VAL A 12 6.73 -7.72 -45.49
N THR A 13 6.54 -6.88 -46.50
CA THR A 13 7.17 -5.56 -46.55
C THR A 13 6.21 -4.56 -45.88
N PRO A 14 6.60 -3.84 -44.81
CA PRO A 14 5.76 -2.81 -44.21
C PRO A 14 5.39 -1.78 -45.27
N VAL A 15 4.09 -1.60 -45.50
CA VAL A 15 3.57 -0.58 -46.41
C VAL A 15 3.34 0.68 -45.59
N ASP A 16 3.94 1.80 -46.00
CA ASP A 16 3.63 3.09 -45.39
C ASP A 16 2.12 3.35 -45.49
N PRO A 17 1.47 3.82 -44.41
CA PRO A 17 0.04 4.09 -44.43
C PRO A 17 -0.28 5.14 -45.50
N ASP A 18 -1.41 4.96 -46.19
CA ASP A 18 -1.89 5.92 -47.18
C ASP A 18 -1.87 7.34 -46.58
N PRO A 19 -1.13 8.29 -47.18
CA PRO A 19 -1.05 9.66 -46.69
C PRO A 19 -2.41 10.33 -46.54
N ALA A 20 -3.43 9.93 -47.33
CA ALA A 20 -4.79 10.44 -47.21
C ALA A 20 -5.46 9.95 -45.91
N PHE A 21 -5.28 8.68 -45.55
CA PHE A 21 -5.78 8.11 -44.31
C PHE A 21 -5.12 8.77 -43.08
N ALA A 22 -3.79 8.93 -43.11
CA ALA A 22 -3.05 9.58 -42.03
C ALA A 22 -3.51 11.03 -41.78
N ARG A 23 -3.78 11.79 -42.86
CA ARG A 23 -4.33 13.15 -42.76
C ARG A 23 -5.75 13.17 -42.19
N ALA A 24 -6.62 12.27 -42.63
CA ALA A 24 -7.99 12.20 -42.14
C ALA A 24 -8.08 11.84 -40.65
N LEU A 25 -7.21 10.92 -40.19
CA LEU A 25 -7.13 10.54 -38.77
C LEU A 25 -6.66 11.70 -37.90
N ARG A 26 -5.63 12.43 -38.33
CA ARG A 26 -5.09 13.59 -37.61
C ARG A 26 -6.14 14.70 -37.44
N ALA A 27 -6.87 15.04 -38.51
CA ALA A 27 -7.92 16.06 -38.47
C ALA A 27 -9.14 15.66 -37.61
N ARG A 28 -9.35 14.36 -37.36
CA ARG A 28 -10.40 13.87 -36.46
C ARG A 28 -9.96 13.96 -34.99
N LEU A 29 -8.70 13.65 -34.71
CA LEU A 29 -8.11 13.76 -33.38
C LEU A 29 -8.00 15.23 -32.93
N GLU A 30 -7.58 16.12 -33.82
CA GLU A 30 -7.51 17.56 -33.52
C GLU A 30 -8.88 18.15 -33.19
N ARG A 31 -9.94 17.77 -33.92
CA ARG A 31 -11.32 18.19 -33.59
C ARG A 31 -11.81 17.65 -32.25
N ALA A 32 -11.45 16.42 -31.91
CA ALA A 32 -11.86 15.80 -30.64
C ALA A 32 -11.11 16.38 -29.43
N LEU A 33 -9.90 16.93 -29.64
CA LEU A 33 -9.06 17.45 -28.57
C LEU A 33 -9.23 18.95 -28.33
N LEU A 34 -9.82 19.69 -29.28
CA LEU A 34 -9.81 21.17 -29.27
C LEU A 34 -11.18 21.85 -29.14
N ASP A 35 -12.29 21.11 -29.07
CA ASP A 35 -13.62 21.73 -28.91
C ASP A 35 -14.26 21.43 -27.54
N PRO A 36 -14.22 22.37 -26.59
CA PRO A 36 -14.90 22.26 -25.32
C PRO A 36 -16.15 23.15 -25.32
N ARG A 37 -17.23 22.74 -26.00
CA ARG A 37 -18.60 23.28 -25.77
C ARG A 37 -19.68 22.64 -26.66
N GLU A 38 -20.68 22.07 -26.00
CA GLU A 38 -22.14 22.07 -26.26
C GLU A 38 -22.73 20.84 -25.51
N ASP A 39 -23.69 20.89 -24.59
CA ASP A 39 -24.40 21.93 -23.82
C ASP A 39 -25.05 21.20 -22.61
N PRO A 40 -25.38 21.86 -21.48
CA PRO A 40 -25.81 21.19 -20.25
C PRO A 40 -27.35 21.16 -20.11
N MET A 41 -27.97 19.98 -20.10
CA MET A 41 -29.26 19.82 -19.42
C MET A 41 -29.55 18.36 -19.02
N THR A 42 -29.44 18.10 -17.72
CA THR A 42 -30.54 17.69 -16.82
C THR A 42 -29.94 16.85 -15.69
N THR A 43 -29.96 17.42 -14.48
CA THR A 43 -29.73 16.72 -13.22
C THR A 43 -30.64 15.50 -13.13
N THR A 44 -30.04 14.35 -13.37
CA THR A 44 -30.57 13.05 -12.95
C THR A 44 -29.51 12.51 -11.99
N LEU A 45 -29.91 12.06 -10.80
CA LEU A 45 -28.99 11.54 -9.80
C LEU A 45 -28.14 10.41 -10.41
N ASP A 46 -26.87 10.69 -10.70
CA ASP A 46 -25.88 9.70 -11.10
C ASP A 46 -25.52 8.86 -9.87
N ALA A 47 -26.22 7.75 -9.69
CA ALA A 47 -25.52 6.57 -9.21
C ALA A 47 -24.38 6.31 -10.22
N PRO A 48 -23.13 6.07 -9.77
CA PRO A 48 -22.02 5.88 -10.70
C PRO A 48 -22.37 4.73 -11.65
N ARG A 49 -22.68 5.06 -12.91
CA ARG A 49 -22.79 4.08 -13.98
C ARG A 49 -21.37 3.62 -14.27
N THR A 50 -21.01 2.50 -13.68
CA THR A 50 -19.74 1.82 -13.88
C THR A 50 -19.48 1.59 -15.38
N THR A 51 -18.44 2.21 -15.95
CA THR A 51 -18.06 2.12 -17.38
C THR A 51 -17.31 0.81 -17.71
N ALA A 52 -17.73 -0.29 -17.09
CA ALA A 52 -17.04 -1.57 -17.19
C ALA A 52 -17.00 -2.08 -18.63
N ARG A 53 -15.85 -2.61 -19.03
CA ARG A 53 -15.63 -3.22 -20.33
C ARG A 53 -14.91 -4.55 -20.20
N MET A 54 -14.96 -5.34 -21.26
CA MET A 54 -14.14 -6.55 -21.36
C MET A 54 -12.68 -6.15 -21.54
N HIS A 55 -11.80 -6.79 -20.79
CA HIS A 55 -10.36 -6.68 -20.97
C HIS A 55 -9.84 -7.85 -21.82
N ALA A 56 -8.57 -7.81 -22.22
CA ALA A 56 -7.95 -8.86 -23.04
C ALA A 56 -8.13 -10.28 -22.43
N LEU A 57 -8.24 -10.35 -21.10
CA LEU A 57 -8.73 -11.50 -20.37
C LEU A 57 -9.96 -11.07 -19.55
N THR A 58 -11.08 -11.73 -19.77
CA THR A 58 -12.34 -11.50 -19.03
C THR A 58 -12.80 -12.84 -18.46
N PRO A 59 -12.82 -13.02 -17.13
CA PRO A 59 -13.19 -14.30 -16.54
C PRO A 59 -14.63 -14.67 -16.85
N TYR A 60 -14.84 -15.97 -17.11
CA TYR A 60 -16.17 -16.57 -17.24
C TYR A 60 -16.31 -17.66 -16.18
N LEU A 61 -17.24 -17.49 -15.25
CA LEU A 61 -17.43 -18.41 -14.13
C LEU A 61 -18.61 -19.34 -14.38
N ALA A 62 -18.37 -20.64 -14.15
CA ALA A 62 -19.46 -21.58 -13.89
C ALA A 62 -19.86 -21.45 -12.43
N VAL A 63 -21.13 -21.19 -12.16
CA VAL A 63 -21.66 -21.06 -10.80
C VAL A 63 -22.80 -22.05 -10.58
N THR A 64 -23.04 -22.42 -9.34
CA THR A 64 -24.11 -23.37 -8.99
C THR A 64 -25.51 -22.78 -9.23
N ASP A 65 -25.64 -21.46 -9.06
CA ASP A 65 -26.83 -20.67 -9.36
C ASP A 65 -26.41 -19.23 -9.69
N ALA A 66 -26.67 -18.78 -10.91
CA ALA A 66 -26.26 -17.49 -11.42
C ALA A 66 -27.03 -16.33 -10.79
N VAL A 67 -28.29 -16.53 -10.41
CA VAL A 67 -29.07 -15.49 -9.73
C VAL A 67 -28.48 -15.23 -8.35
N VAL A 68 -28.21 -16.31 -7.59
CA VAL A 68 -27.57 -16.24 -6.26
C VAL A 68 -26.17 -15.65 -6.37
N ALA A 69 -25.38 -16.05 -7.37
CA ALA A 69 -24.04 -15.52 -7.58
C ALA A 69 -24.06 -14.01 -7.90
N VAL A 70 -24.96 -13.56 -8.78
CA VAL A 70 -25.13 -12.13 -9.08
C VAL A 70 -25.50 -11.36 -7.81
N ASP A 71 -26.46 -11.85 -7.02
CA ASP A 71 -26.87 -11.20 -5.77
C ASP A 71 -25.73 -11.12 -4.76
N PHE A 72 -24.96 -12.20 -4.64
CA PHE A 72 -23.75 -12.22 -3.83
C PHE A 72 -22.74 -11.15 -4.29
N TYR A 73 -22.42 -11.08 -5.59
CA TYR A 73 -21.44 -10.11 -6.09
C TYR A 73 -21.92 -8.66 -5.92
N VAL A 74 -23.22 -8.40 -6.09
CA VAL A 74 -23.83 -7.08 -5.82
C VAL A 74 -23.67 -6.72 -4.35
N ALA A 75 -24.08 -7.60 -3.43
CA ALA A 75 -24.08 -7.33 -2.00
C ALA A 75 -22.66 -7.27 -1.39
N ALA A 76 -21.80 -8.22 -1.75
CA ALA A 76 -20.45 -8.36 -1.20
C ALA A 76 -19.51 -7.31 -1.80
N PHE A 77 -19.45 -7.28 -3.13
CA PHE A 77 -18.40 -6.59 -3.89
C PHE A 77 -18.87 -5.27 -4.50
N GLY A 78 -20.16 -4.90 -4.36
CA GLY A 78 -20.71 -3.71 -4.98
C GLY A 78 -20.80 -3.84 -6.51
N ALA A 79 -20.94 -5.06 -7.01
CA ALA A 79 -21.11 -5.28 -8.44
C ALA A 79 -22.39 -4.63 -8.96
N VAL A 80 -22.39 -4.24 -10.24
CA VAL A 80 -23.57 -3.70 -10.91
C VAL A 80 -24.02 -4.67 -12.00
N ARG A 81 -25.28 -5.10 -11.97
CA ARG A 81 -25.86 -5.98 -12.99
C ARG A 81 -25.76 -5.35 -14.38
N ARG A 82 -25.37 -6.13 -15.39
CA ARG A 82 -25.29 -5.68 -16.78
C ARG A 82 -26.27 -6.45 -17.65
N GLY A 83 -27.26 -5.74 -18.18
CA GLY A 83 -28.27 -6.32 -19.06
C GLY A 83 -29.15 -7.37 -18.36
N GLU A 84 -30.00 -8.00 -19.15
CA GLU A 84 -30.81 -9.13 -18.69
C GLU A 84 -30.06 -10.45 -18.93
N PRO A 85 -30.12 -11.41 -17.99
CA PRO A 85 -29.55 -12.74 -18.19
C PRO A 85 -30.15 -13.45 -19.40
N VAL A 86 -29.32 -14.19 -20.13
CA VAL A 86 -29.75 -15.08 -21.20
C VAL A 86 -30.14 -16.41 -20.58
N LEU A 87 -31.43 -16.72 -20.65
CA LEU A 87 -31.98 -17.99 -20.18
C LEU A 87 -31.97 -19.04 -21.29
N MET A 88 -31.61 -20.26 -20.93
CA MET A 88 -31.69 -21.44 -21.77
C MET A 88 -33.13 -22.01 -21.75
N PRO A 89 -33.50 -22.88 -22.70
CA PRO A 89 -34.85 -23.47 -22.75
C PRO A 89 -35.26 -24.27 -21.51
N ASP A 90 -34.28 -24.76 -20.75
CA ASP A 90 -34.49 -25.49 -19.49
C ASP A 90 -34.62 -24.56 -18.26
N GLY A 91 -34.54 -23.25 -18.46
CA GLY A 91 -34.66 -22.23 -17.42
C GLY A 91 -33.34 -21.87 -16.73
N ARG A 92 -32.23 -22.56 -17.02
CA ARG A 92 -30.91 -22.18 -16.49
C ARG A 92 -30.40 -20.92 -17.15
N THR A 93 -29.60 -20.14 -16.42
CA THR A 93 -28.87 -19.00 -16.95
C THR A 93 -27.70 -19.48 -17.78
N GLY A 94 -27.80 -19.34 -19.11
CA GLY A 94 -26.71 -19.64 -20.03
C GLY A 94 -25.65 -18.54 -20.07
N HIS A 95 -26.02 -17.30 -19.75
CA HIS A 95 -25.10 -16.17 -19.67
C HIS A 95 -25.67 -15.03 -18.83
N ALA A 96 -24.84 -14.46 -17.96
CA ALA A 96 -25.10 -13.20 -17.27
C ALA A 96 -23.78 -12.43 -17.11
N GLU A 97 -23.91 -11.12 -16.88
CA GLU A 97 -22.78 -10.24 -16.67
C GLU A 97 -22.98 -9.33 -15.46
N VAL A 98 -21.90 -9.09 -14.73
CA VAL A 98 -21.83 -8.02 -13.74
C VAL A 98 -20.60 -7.15 -13.98
N ALA A 99 -20.74 -5.86 -13.70
CA ALA A 99 -19.65 -4.90 -13.68
C ALA A 99 -19.02 -4.87 -12.28
N LEU A 100 -17.69 -4.99 -12.23
CA LEU A 100 -16.87 -4.87 -11.03
C LEU A 100 -15.70 -3.93 -11.34
N GLY A 101 -15.72 -2.73 -10.75
CA GLY A 101 -14.75 -1.70 -11.11
C GLY A 101 -14.81 -1.39 -12.62
N ASP A 102 -13.68 -1.36 -13.31
CA ASP A 102 -13.65 -1.13 -14.77
C ASP A 102 -13.81 -2.42 -15.61
N SER A 103 -14.04 -3.56 -14.96
CA SER A 103 -14.01 -4.90 -15.54
C SER A 103 -15.40 -5.54 -15.59
N VAL A 104 -15.61 -6.43 -16.56
CA VAL A 104 -16.80 -7.29 -16.64
C VAL A 104 -16.47 -8.67 -16.12
N LEU A 105 -17.35 -9.23 -15.30
CA LEU A 105 -17.34 -10.65 -14.95
C LEU A 105 -18.50 -11.32 -15.67
N MET A 106 -18.20 -12.36 -16.44
CA MET A 106 -19.21 -13.19 -17.09
C MET A 106 -19.46 -14.43 -16.23
N LEU A 107 -20.70 -14.92 -16.23
CA LEU A 107 -21.05 -16.13 -15.53
C LEU A 107 -22.22 -16.86 -16.19
N ALA A 108 -22.33 -18.14 -15.88
CA ALA A 108 -23.47 -18.98 -16.24
C ALA A 108 -23.70 -20.01 -15.13
N ASP A 109 -24.91 -20.55 -15.08
CA ASP A 109 -25.16 -21.78 -14.32
C ASP A 109 -24.22 -22.89 -14.81
N GLU A 110 -23.98 -23.86 -13.95
CA GLU A 110 -23.22 -25.03 -14.34
C GLU A 110 -23.99 -25.97 -15.27
N PHE A 111 -23.23 -26.59 -16.16
CA PHE A 111 -23.66 -27.64 -17.07
C PHE A 111 -22.66 -28.81 -16.96
N PRO A 112 -22.72 -29.60 -15.87
CA PRO A 112 -21.80 -30.73 -15.66
C PRO A 112 -21.82 -31.74 -16.81
N GLU A 113 -22.95 -31.89 -17.49
CA GLU A 113 -23.13 -32.70 -18.69
C GLU A 113 -22.26 -32.25 -19.88
N MET A 114 -21.83 -30.99 -19.89
CA MET A 114 -20.87 -30.42 -20.85
C MET A 114 -19.47 -30.22 -20.24
N GLY A 115 -19.23 -30.72 -19.03
CA GLY A 115 -17.97 -30.56 -18.32
C GLY A 115 -17.74 -29.17 -17.71
N LEU A 116 -18.78 -28.32 -17.67
CA LEU A 116 -18.75 -26.99 -17.08
C LEU A 116 -19.35 -27.05 -15.67
N ALA A 117 -18.52 -27.04 -14.64
CA ALA A 117 -18.97 -27.18 -13.25
C ALA A 117 -18.33 -26.11 -12.36
N ALA A 118 -19.10 -25.64 -11.38
CA ALA A 118 -18.60 -24.74 -10.35
C ALA A 118 -17.59 -25.47 -9.44
N PRO A 119 -16.68 -24.74 -8.75
CA PRO A 119 -15.72 -25.34 -7.82
C PRO A 119 -16.36 -26.22 -6.74
N ALA A 120 -17.51 -25.82 -6.21
CA ALA A 120 -18.27 -26.60 -5.22
C ALA A 120 -18.67 -27.98 -5.76
N THR A 121 -19.14 -28.04 -7.00
CA THR A 121 -19.54 -29.29 -7.69
C THR A 121 -18.34 -30.10 -8.14
N ARG A 122 -17.27 -29.44 -8.58
CA ARG A 122 -16.03 -30.08 -9.05
C ARG A 122 -15.19 -30.67 -7.92
N GLY A 123 -15.44 -30.29 -6.67
CA GLY A 123 -14.72 -30.76 -5.49
C GLY A 123 -13.42 -30.01 -5.20
N GLY A 124 -13.27 -28.79 -5.72
CA GLY A 124 -12.08 -27.99 -5.44
C GLY A 124 -11.92 -26.76 -6.32
N VAL A 125 -11.19 -25.79 -5.79
CA VAL A 125 -10.82 -24.54 -6.46
C VAL A 125 -9.80 -24.83 -7.56
N SER A 126 -10.02 -24.28 -8.76
CA SER A 126 -9.06 -24.37 -9.89
C SER A 126 -8.33 -23.05 -10.17
N GLN A 127 -8.87 -21.91 -9.73
CA GLN A 127 -8.29 -20.58 -9.89
C GLN A 127 -8.61 -19.68 -8.71
N SER A 128 -7.84 -18.59 -8.57
CA SER A 128 -8.18 -17.48 -7.68
C SER A 128 -8.39 -16.20 -8.49
N LEU A 129 -9.42 -15.45 -8.14
CA LEU A 129 -9.71 -14.14 -8.71
C LEU A 129 -9.22 -13.08 -7.72
N ARG A 130 -8.41 -12.12 -8.19
CA ARG A 130 -7.96 -10.98 -7.36
C ARG A 130 -8.92 -9.82 -7.55
N LEU A 131 -9.47 -9.31 -6.46
CA LEU A 131 -10.30 -8.11 -6.44
C LEU A 131 -9.58 -7.02 -5.63
N GLU A 132 -9.18 -5.96 -6.33
CA GLU A 132 -8.61 -4.76 -5.72
C GLU A 132 -9.72 -3.88 -5.16
N VAL A 133 -9.64 -3.51 -3.88
CA VAL A 133 -10.65 -2.70 -3.18
C VAL A 133 -10.02 -1.70 -2.24
N ALA A 134 -10.71 -0.61 -1.89
CA ALA A 134 -10.19 0.37 -0.93
C ALA A 134 -10.12 -0.17 0.51
N ASP A 135 -11.12 -1.00 0.89
CA ASP A 135 -11.28 -1.55 2.24
C ASP A 135 -11.58 -3.06 2.18
N PRO A 136 -10.52 -3.90 2.27
CA PRO A 136 -10.67 -5.35 2.29
C PRO A 136 -11.49 -5.86 3.47
N ASP A 137 -11.40 -5.26 4.66
CA ASP A 137 -12.15 -5.70 5.85
C ASP A 137 -13.65 -5.52 5.64
N ALA A 138 -14.07 -4.34 5.16
CA ALA A 138 -15.47 -4.08 4.89
C ALA A 138 -16.04 -4.99 3.80
N VAL A 139 -15.27 -5.24 2.74
CA VAL A 139 -15.68 -6.12 1.64
C VAL A 139 -15.79 -7.57 2.12
N VAL A 140 -14.81 -8.07 2.88
CA VAL A 140 -14.84 -9.43 3.44
C VAL A 140 -16.01 -9.57 4.41
N ALA A 141 -16.26 -8.59 5.28
CA ALA A 141 -17.41 -8.63 6.19
C ALA A 141 -18.75 -8.71 5.44
N ARG A 142 -18.92 -7.93 4.35
CA ARG A 142 -20.11 -8.04 3.49
C ARG A 142 -20.20 -9.37 2.77
N ALA A 143 -19.08 -9.92 2.29
CA ALA A 143 -19.04 -11.23 1.65
C ALA A 143 -19.53 -12.33 2.60
N LEU A 144 -19.08 -12.33 3.86
CA LEU A 144 -19.54 -13.30 4.86
C LEU A 144 -21.04 -13.12 5.16
N ALA A 145 -21.51 -11.87 5.28
CA ALA A 145 -22.93 -11.59 5.48
C ALA A 145 -23.81 -12.03 4.30
N ALA A 146 -23.25 -12.04 3.08
CA ALA A 146 -23.92 -12.48 1.85
C ALA A 146 -23.85 -14.01 1.61
N GLY A 147 -23.29 -14.79 2.55
CA GLY A 147 -23.20 -16.25 2.44
C GLY A 147 -21.86 -16.79 1.93
N GLY A 148 -20.85 -15.94 1.81
CA GLY A 148 -19.48 -16.36 1.53
C GLY A 148 -18.83 -17.02 2.75
N THR A 149 -17.77 -17.80 2.51
CA THR A 149 -16.99 -18.46 3.58
C THR A 149 -15.62 -17.81 3.71
N LEU A 150 -15.18 -17.55 4.95
CA LEU A 150 -13.83 -17.05 5.20
C LEU A 150 -12.82 -18.18 5.06
N GLU A 151 -11.88 -18.07 4.11
CA GLU A 151 -10.75 -18.99 4.00
C GLU A 151 -9.54 -18.43 4.74
N ARG A 152 -9.23 -17.14 4.56
CA ARG A 152 -8.11 -16.46 5.22
C ARG A 152 -8.54 -15.08 5.70
N ALA A 153 -8.33 -14.82 6.99
CA ALA A 153 -8.59 -13.53 7.60
C ALA A 153 -7.82 -12.40 6.91
N VAL A 154 -8.39 -11.18 6.93
CA VAL A 154 -7.70 -10.00 6.42
C VAL A 154 -6.55 -9.65 7.34
N THR A 155 -5.33 -9.62 6.80
CA THR A 155 -4.13 -9.24 7.53
C THR A 155 -3.31 -8.25 6.72
N ASP A 156 -2.50 -7.45 7.40
CA ASP A 156 -1.48 -6.64 6.75
C ASP A 156 -0.32 -7.54 6.28
N SER A 157 0.29 -7.18 5.16
CA SER A 157 1.46 -7.83 4.58
C SER A 157 2.35 -6.79 3.90
N PRO A 158 3.61 -7.13 3.54
CA PRO A 158 4.48 -6.23 2.80
C PRO A 158 3.95 -5.78 1.43
N TYR A 159 2.94 -6.47 0.89
CA TYR A 159 2.33 -6.17 -0.42
C TYR A 159 0.96 -5.50 -0.30
N GLY A 160 0.56 -5.15 0.92
CA GLY A 160 -0.73 -4.52 1.20
C GLY A 160 -1.54 -5.32 2.19
N ARG A 161 -2.83 -5.02 2.25
CA ARG A 161 -3.76 -5.65 3.18
C ARG A 161 -4.73 -6.52 2.39
N GLY A 162 -4.96 -7.76 2.83
CA GLY A 162 -5.88 -8.62 2.11
C GLY A 162 -6.24 -9.89 2.84
N GLY A 163 -7.35 -10.49 2.41
CA GLY A 163 -7.90 -11.75 2.90
C GLY A 163 -8.34 -12.63 1.74
N VAL A 164 -8.88 -13.81 2.07
CA VAL A 164 -9.43 -14.73 1.08
C VAL A 164 -10.80 -15.20 1.51
N VAL A 165 -11.77 -15.09 0.61
CA VAL A 165 -13.14 -15.58 0.78
C VAL A 165 -13.50 -16.53 -0.34
N LEU A 166 -14.34 -17.51 -0.03
CA LEU A 166 -15.03 -18.34 -1.02
C LEU A 166 -16.44 -17.77 -1.23
N ASP A 167 -16.86 -17.64 -2.48
CA ASP A 167 -18.27 -17.34 -2.78
C ASP A 167 -19.16 -18.60 -2.64
N PRO A 168 -20.50 -18.48 -2.70
CA PRO A 168 -21.40 -19.62 -2.52
C PRO A 168 -21.20 -20.77 -3.52
N SER A 169 -20.64 -20.49 -4.70
CA SER A 169 -20.31 -21.50 -5.72
C SER A 169 -18.90 -22.08 -5.55
N GLY A 170 -18.16 -21.62 -4.53
CA GLY A 170 -16.82 -22.08 -4.16
C GLY A 170 -15.69 -21.41 -4.92
N HIS A 171 -15.92 -20.33 -5.68
CA HIS A 171 -14.81 -19.59 -6.29
C HIS A 171 -14.02 -18.84 -5.23
N ARG A 172 -12.70 -18.86 -5.39
CA ARG A 172 -11.76 -18.27 -4.45
C ARG A 172 -11.41 -16.84 -4.83
N TRP A 173 -11.74 -15.91 -3.93
CA TRP A 173 -11.52 -14.48 -4.11
C TRP A 173 -10.43 -13.96 -3.17
N MET A 174 -9.34 -13.46 -3.75
CA MET A 174 -8.31 -12.71 -3.04
C MET A 174 -8.73 -11.25 -3.02
N VAL A 175 -9.28 -10.79 -1.89
CA VAL A 175 -9.71 -9.41 -1.71
C VAL A 175 -8.54 -8.65 -1.10
N SER A 176 -7.98 -7.73 -1.86
CA SER A 176 -6.75 -7.06 -1.50
C SER A 176 -6.83 -5.56 -1.76
N ARG A 177 -6.00 -4.84 -1.05
CA ARG A 177 -5.52 -3.52 -1.45
C ARG A 177 -4.00 -3.54 -1.46
N ASP A 178 -3.37 -2.93 -2.45
CA ASP A 178 -1.93 -2.74 -2.47
C ASP A 178 -1.51 -1.79 -1.33
N VAL A 179 -0.22 -1.78 -0.99
CA VAL A 179 0.29 -0.72 -0.11
C VAL A 179 0.19 0.60 -0.88
N PRO A 180 -0.44 1.65 -0.33
CA PRO A 180 -0.42 2.95 -0.97
C PRO A 180 1.03 3.37 -1.25
N ALA A 181 1.26 3.94 -2.44
CA ALA A 181 2.55 4.54 -2.76
C ALA A 181 2.93 5.54 -1.66
N ALA A 182 4.21 5.57 -1.29
CA ALA A 182 4.70 6.54 -0.34
C ALA A 182 4.50 7.95 -0.92
N ARG A 183 4.03 8.87 -0.09
CA ARG A 183 3.92 10.29 -0.46
C ARG A 183 5.27 10.96 -0.25
N HIS A 184 5.49 12.09 -0.90
CA HIS A 184 6.56 13.00 -0.53
C HIS A 184 6.54 13.25 0.99
N GLY A 185 7.67 13.05 1.66
CA GLY A 185 7.83 13.19 3.09
C GLY A 185 7.42 11.97 3.94
N ASP A 186 6.85 10.91 3.37
CA ASP A 186 6.67 9.63 4.10
C ASP A 186 8.00 8.88 4.22
N VAL A 187 8.13 8.02 5.23
CA VAL A 187 9.33 7.19 5.42
C VAL A 187 9.26 5.95 4.52
N VAL A 188 10.30 5.76 3.70
CA VAL A 188 10.47 4.65 2.75
C VAL A 188 11.74 3.84 2.97
N TYR A 189 12.54 4.21 3.97
CA TYR A 189 13.61 3.38 4.51
C TYR A 189 13.73 3.59 6.02
N ALA A 190 13.96 2.52 6.77
CA ALA A 190 14.23 2.60 8.20
C ALA A 190 15.23 1.53 8.62
N SER A 191 16.25 1.93 9.38
CA SER A 191 17.26 1.01 9.91
C SER A 191 17.64 1.41 11.33
N LEU A 192 17.75 0.44 12.23
CA LEU A 192 18.34 0.65 13.55
C LEU A 192 19.86 0.69 13.39
N TRP A 193 20.45 1.81 13.77
CA TRP A 193 21.89 2.00 13.77
C TRP A 193 22.42 1.79 15.18
N SER A 194 23.45 0.97 15.28
CA SER A 194 24.08 0.61 16.55
C SER A 194 25.59 0.44 16.36
N PRO A 195 26.43 0.64 17.38
CA PRO A 195 27.87 0.38 17.27
C PRO A 195 28.19 -1.05 16.80
N ASP A 196 27.43 -2.04 17.24
CA ASP A 196 27.54 -3.44 16.85
C ASP A 196 26.18 -3.98 16.35
N ALA A 197 26.06 -4.13 15.03
CA ALA A 197 24.85 -4.61 14.38
C ALA A 197 24.52 -6.08 14.68
N ASP A 198 25.51 -6.93 14.91
CA ASP A 198 25.29 -8.35 15.20
C ASP A 198 24.72 -8.51 16.61
N ARG A 199 25.28 -7.78 17.58
CA ARG A 199 24.71 -7.67 18.92
C ARG A 199 23.32 -7.08 18.90
N ALA A 200 23.09 -6.02 18.11
CA ALA A 200 21.77 -5.42 17.97
C ALA A 200 20.76 -6.42 17.38
N ARG A 201 21.10 -7.17 16.33
CA ARG A 201 20.21 -8.22 15.79
C ARG A 201 19.86 -9.28 16.83
N ALA A 202 20.83 -9.73 17.63
CA ALA A 202 20.57 -10.67 18.71
C ALA A 202 19.63 -10.07 19.77
N PHE A 203 19.88 -8.83 20.20
CA PHE A 203 19.06 -8.11 21.17
C PHE A 203 17.62 -7.92 20.67
N TYR A 204 17.44 -7.26 19.52
CA TYR A 204 16.11 -6.95 18.99
C TYR A 204 15.37 -8.22 18.53
N GLY A 205 16.06 -9.24 18.03
CA GLY A 205 15.46 -10.54 17.73
C GLY A 205 14.93 -11.26 18.98
N ALA A 206 15.62 -11.15 20.13
CA ALA A 206 15.16 -11.71 21.39
C ALA A 206 13.94 -10.96 21.96
N VAL A 207 13.85 -9.64 21.73
CA VAL A 207 12.79 -8.78 22.28
C VAL A 207 11.54 -8.74 21.39
N LEU A 208 11.72 -8.62 20.07
CA LEU A 208 10.65 -8.37 19.10
C LEU A 208 10.29 -9.59 18.25
N GLY A 209 11.14 -10.63 18.23
CA GLY A 209 10.97 -11.78 17.36
C GLY A 209 11.34 -11.45 15.91
N ASP A 210 10.40 -11.61 14.98
CA ASP A 210 10.62 -11.30 13.56
C ASP A 210 10.68 -9.78 13.32
N LEU A 211 11.83 -9.30 12.84
CA LEU A 211 12.09 -7.88 12.55
C LEU A 211 11.54 -7.45 11.18
N GLY A 212 11.01 -8.38 10.38
CA GLY A 212 10.45 -8.08 9.06
C GLY A 212 11.48 -7.40 8.15
N ARG A 213 11.15 -6.20 7.66
CA ARG A 213 12.02 -5.39 6.77
C ARG A 213 12.83 -4.31 7.51
N LEU A 214 12.82 -4.29 8.84
CA LEU A 214 13.62 -3.33 9.60
C LEU A 214 15.10 -3.67 9.45
N GLY A 215 15.87 -2.77 8.83
CA GLY A 215 17.32 -2.93 8.73
C GLY A 215 17.99 -2.80 10.09
N ILE A 216 19.13 -3.47 10.27
CA ILE A 216 20.05 -3.20 11.39
C ILE A 216 21.46 -3.05 10.81
N SER A 217 22.02 -1.87 11.02
CA SER A 217 23.31 -1.43 10.46
C SER A 217 24.28 -0.99 11.55
N SER A 218 25.58 -1.15 11.29
CA SER A 218 26.61 -0.60 12.19
C SER A 218 26.80 0.89 11.92
N GLY A 219 26.86 1.72 12.97
CA GLY A 219 27.01 3.17 12.82
C GLY A 219 27.47 3.84 14.12
N SER A 220 28.01 5.06 13.99
CA SER A 220 28.44 5.86 15.15
C SER A 220 27.29 6.51 15.92
N ALA A 221 26.14 6.69 15.28
CA ALA A 221 24.91 7.19 15.90
C ALA A 221 24.00 6.01 16.29
N ALA A 222 23.59 5.97 17.55
CA ALA A 222 22.66 4.98 18.08
C ALA A 222 21.21 5.47 17.93
N GLY A 223 20.34 4.68 17.30
CA GLY A 223 18.92 5.02 17.12
C GLY A 223 18.35 4.61 15.77
N LEU A 224 17.12 5.06 15.48
CA LEU A 224 16.50 4.80 14.17
C LEU A 224 17.00 5.82 13.13
N PHE A 225 17.50 5.33 12.00
CA PHE A 225 17.76 6.14 10.81
C PHE A 225 16.57 6.02 9.85
N CYS A 226 16.08 7.16 9.36
CA CYS A 226 14.92 7.22 8.46
C CYS A 226 15.34 7.77 7.09
N GLY A 227 14.87 7.12 6.02
CA GLY A 227 14.89 7.64 4.66
C GLY A 227 13.49 8.09 4.25
N TYR A 228 13.36 9.33 3.79
CA TYR A 228 12.10 9.95 3.41
C TYR A 228 11.94 10.01 1.90
N ALA A 229 10.76 9.67 1.41
CA ALA A 229 10.42 9.78 0.00
C ALA A 229 10.42 11.25 -0.45
N VAL A 230 11.02 11.52 -1.60
CA VAL A 230 10.96 12.81 -2.28
C VAL A 230 10.73 12.59 -3.76
N ASP A 231 10.01 13.52 -4.38
CA ASP A 231 9.70 13.44 -5.82
C ASP A 231 10.93 13.74 -6.69
N ASP A 232 11.85 14.56 -6.19
CA ASP A 232 13.09 14.96 -6.84
C ASP A 232 14.19 15.10 -5.77
N VAL A 233 15.11 14.14 -5.72
CA VAL A 233 16.19 14.14 -4.72
C VAL A 233 17.22 15.23 -4.96
N ASP A 234 17.46 15.65 -6.21
CA ASP A 234 18.42 16.73 -6.50
C ASP A 234 17.88 18.06 -5.96
N ALA A 235 16.61 18.34 -6.22
CA ALA A 235 15.93 19.53 -5.69
C ALA A 235 15.89 19.52 -4.16
N ALA A 236 15.52 18.38 -3.55
CA ALA A 236 15.44 18.26 -2.10
C ALA A 236 16.82 18.41 -1.42
N VAL A 237 17.90 17.88 -2.01
CA VAL A 237 19.29 18.09 -1.53
C VAL A 237 19.66 19.58 -1.53
N ALA A 238 19.29 20.33 -2.58
CA ALA A 238 19.52 21.77 -2.62
C ALA A 238 18.77 22.50 -1.50
N VAL A 239 17.53 22.09 -1.21
CA VAL A 239 16.71 22.64 -0.12
C VAL A 239 17.32 22.33 1.25
N VAL A 240 17.81 21.10 1.48
CA VAL A 240 18.51 20.72 2.74
C VAL A 240 19.69 21.65 2.99
N ARG A 241 20.55 21.84 1.97
CA ARG A 241 21.73 22.71 2.07
C ARG A 241 21.34 24.17 2.32
N ALA A 242 20.29 24.67 1.66
CA ALA A 242 19.79 26.02 1.86
C ALA A 242 19.15 26.24 3.24
N ALA A 243 18.56 25.20 3.83
CA ALA A 243 17.96 25.21 5.16
C ALA A 243 18.98 25.04 6.31
N GLY A 244 20.28 24.96 5.99
CA GLY A 244 21.37 24.87 6.98
C GLY A 244 21.79 23.44 7.34
N GLY A 245 21.24 22.43 6.65
CA GLY A 245 21.69 21.05 6.76
C GLY A 245 22.86 20.73 5.83
N THR A 246 23.34 19.49 5.90
CA THR A 246 24.33 18.95 4.96
C THR A 246 23.74 17.76 4.21
N ALA A 247 24.19 17.52 2.98
CA ALA A 247 23.69 16.43 2.15
C ALA A 247 24.79 15.96 1.18
N THR A 248 24.89 14.65 0.98
CA THR A 248 25.72 14.05 -0.07
C THR A 248 25.12 14.28 -1.45
N GLU A 249 25.90 14.04 -2.50
CA GLU A 249 25.34 13.98 -3.86
C GLU A 249 24.46 12.72 -4.01
N PRO A 250 23.31 12.79 -4.69
CA PRO A 250 22.47 11.64 -4.90
C PRO A 250 23.19 10.51 -5.66
N VAL A 251 23.06 9.28 -5.16
CA VAL A 251 23.62 8.07 -5.78
C VAL A 251 22.52 7.06 -6.08
N ALA A 252 22.71 6.26 -7.13
CA ALA A 252 21.78 5.17 -7.44
C ALA A 252 21.97 4.03 -6.42
N ASP A 253 20.91 3.71 -5.68
CA ASP A 253 20.95 2.69 -4.64
C ASP A 253 19.54 2.13 -4.35
N HIS A 254 19.44 0.88 -3.89
CA HIS A 254 18.18 0.21 -3.50
C HIS A 254 17.01 0.32 -4.50
N GLY A 255 17.31 0.43 -5.81
CA GLY A 255 16.29 0.59 -6.85
C GLY A 255 15.72 2.02 -7.01
N GLY A 256 16.38 3.01 -6.43
CA GLY A 256 16.09 4.44 -6.55
C GLY A 256 17.36 5.29 -6.52
N ARG A 257 17.22 6.57 -6.18
CA ARG A 257 18.31 7.51 -5.91
C ARG A 257 18.26 7.95 -4.46
N VAL A 258 19.40 7.97 -3.77
CA VAL A 258 19.51 8.24 -2.35
C VAL A 258 20.54 9.33 -2.08
N ALA A 259 20.23 10.23 -1.14
CA ALA A 259 21.20 11.16 -0.59
C ALA A 259 21.15 11.12 0.95
N ASP A 260 22.30 10.93 1.58
CA ASP A 260 22.45 11.00 3.03
C ASP A 260 22.54 12.45 3.46
N CYS A 261 21.79 12.80 4.51
CA CYS A 261 21.60 14.15 4.98
C CYS A 261 21.80 14.26 6.49
N VAL A 262 22.14 15.46 6.94
CA VAL A 262 22.10 15.86 8.35
C VAL A 262 21.32 17.17 8.42
N ASP A 263 20.35 17.26 9.33
CA ASP A 263 19.56 18.48 9.52
C ASP A 263 20.38 19.62 10.13
N ASP A 264 19.75 20.78 10.35
CA ASP A 264 20.38 21.97 10.93
C ASP A 264 20.69 21.84 12.45
N GLN A 265 20.41 20.67 13.03
CA GLN A 265 20.55 20.36 14.45
C GLN A 265 21.37 19.09 14.71
N GLY A 266 21.87 18.42 13.67
CA GLY A 266 22.74 17.25 13.76
C GLY A 266 22.02 15.90 13.63
N LEU A 267 20.72 15.85 13.31
CA LEU A 267 20.01 14.59 13.08
C LEU A 267 20.27 14.07 11.67
N ALA A 268 20.82 12.86 11.57
CA ALA A 268 21.05 12.19 10.30
C ALA A 268 19.76 11.54 9.75
N PHE A 269 19.56 11.64 8.43
CA PHE A 269 18.46 11.03 7.69
C PHE A 269 18.85 10.82 6.22
N ALA A 270 18.02 10.15 5.43
CA ALA A 270 18.20 10.05 3.98
C ALA A 270 17.00 10.64 3.22
N LEU A 271 17.25 11.09 2.00
CA LEU A 271 16.25 11.39 0.99
C LEU A 271 16.27 10.28 -0.06
N PHE A 272 15.09 9.81 -0.48
CA PHE A 272 14.94 8.71 -1.43
C PHE A 272 13.96 9.08 -2.54
N GLU A 273 14.41 8.98 -3.79
CA GLU A 273 13.57 9.10 -4.99
C GLU A 273 13.51 7.74 -5.69
N GLY A 274 12.30 7.25 -5.97
CA GLY A 274 12.13 5.98 -6.67
C GLY A 274 10.71 5.45 -6.51
N PRO A 275 10.43 4.21 -6.94
CA PRO A 275 9.07 3.63 -6.91
C PRO A 275 8.47 3.49 -5.51
N GLY A 276 9.22 3.89 -4.45
CA GLY A 276 8.72 4.07 -3.09
C GLY A 276 8.11 2.79 -2.56
N ALA A 277 8.93 1.85 -2.11
CA ALA A 277 8.40 0.73 -1.34
C ALA A 277 8.23 1.20 0.12
N PRO A 278 7.01 1.30 0.66
CA PRO A 278 6.82 1.58 2.07
C PRO A 278 7.51 0.50 2.91
N VAL A 279 8.31 0.92 3.90
CA VAL A 279 9.00 0.01 4.82
C VAL A 279 8.02 -0.56 5.82
N THR A 280 8.36 -1.75 6.34
CA THR A 280 7.95 -2.12 7.70
C THR A 280 8.69 -1.21 8.68
N VAL A 281 8.07 -0.09 9.00
CA VAL A 281 8.52 0.88 9.98
C VAL A 281 7.96 0.53 11.37
N PRO A 282 8.58 1.02 12.47
CA PRO A 282 7.91 1.03 13.78
C PRO A 282 6.55 1.75 13.68
N GLU A 283 5.60 1.38 14.54
CA GLU A 283 4.25 1.98 14.54
C GLU A 283 4.28 3.51 14.71
N TYR A 284 5.34 3.98 15.38
CA TYR A 284 5.59 5.38 15.65
C TYR A 284 7.08 5.68 15.66
N ALA A 285 7.46 6.87 15.19
CA ALA A 285 8.84 7.38 15.26
C ALA A 285 8.81 8.79 15.89
N GLU A 286 9.53 9.01 16.99
CA GLU A 286 9.62 10.30 17.66
C GLU A 286 10.97 10.96 17.36
N LEU A 287 10.96 12.09 16.64
CA LEU A 287 12.14 12.94 16.47
C LEU A 287 12.33 13.75 17.75
N ARG A 288 13.43 13.49 18.44
CA ARG A 288 13.89 14.25 19.60
C ARG A 288 15.01 15.17 19.18
N LEU A 289 14.79 16.47 19.32
CA LEU A 289 15.67 17.50 18.79
C LEU A 289 15.92 18.59 19.84
N PRO A 290 17.00 19.38 19.72
CA PRO A 290 17.24 20.52 20.59
C PRO A 290 16.09 21.56 20.55
N ASP A 291 15.60 21.91 19.36
CA ASP A 291 14.59 22.95 19.16
C ASP A 291 13.48 22.49 18.19
N ALA A 292 12.28 22.28 18.76
CA ALA A 292 11.12 21.86 18.00
C ALA A 292 10.61 22.91 16.99
N THR A 293 10.86 24.19 17.21
CA THR A 293 10.44 25.25 16.27
C THR A 293 11.35 25.27 15.05
N ARG A 294 12.66 25.18 15.26
CA ARG A 294 13.63 25.05 14.15
C ARG A 294 13.39 23.77 13.35
N ALA A 295 13.18 22.65 14.05
CA ALA A 295 12.89 21.37 13.41
C ALA A 295 11.66 21.43 12.51
N ARG A 296 10.56 22.04 12.99
CA ARG A 296 9.34 22.20 12.17
C ARG A 296 9.57 23.08 10.95
N ALA A 297 10.37 24.15 11.07
CA ALA A 297 10.72 24.97 9.92
C ALA A 297 11.55 24.18 8.89
N PHE A 298 12.54 23.41 9.35
CA PHE A 298 13.39 22.59 8.51
C PHE A 298 12.58 21.50 7.78
N TYR A 299 11.90 20.61 8.51
CA TYR A 299 11.15 19.49 7.91
C TYR A 299 9.90 19.94 7.15
N GLY A 300 9.29 21.07 7.53
CA GLY A 300 8.22 21.68 6.74
C GLY A 300 8.70 22.18 5.39
N THR A 301 9.94 22.67 5.31
CA THR A 301 10.55 23.16 4.06
C THR A 301 11.08 22.01 3.21
N VAL A 302 11.80 21.06 3.81
CA VAL A 302 12.48 19.96 3.10
C VAL A 302 11.52 18.86 2.67
N LEU A 303 10.57 18.47 3.54
CA LEU A 303 9.68 17.33 3.33
C LEU A 303 8.22 17.73 3.13
N GLY A 304 7.92 19.02 3.03
CA GLY A 304 6.54 19.52 2.90
C GLY A 304 5.64 19.22 4.10
N TRP A 305 6.22 18.92 5.27
CA TRP A 305 5.43 18.54 6.44
C TRP A 305 4.61 19.71 7.01
N GLY A 306 3.33 19.44 7.23
CA GLY A 306 2.51 20.17 8.19
C GLY A 306 2.69 19.65 9.61
N PHE A 307 2.21 20.42 10.59
CA PHE A 307 2.30 20.04 12.01
C PHE A 307 1.02 20.35 12.77
N THR A 308 0.59 19.39 13.60
CA THR A 308 -0.52 19.58 14.54
C THR A 308 -0.06 19.36 15.98
N PRO A 309 -0.56 20.13 16.97
CA PRO A 309 -0.18 19.92 18.36
C PRO A 309 -0.50 18.50 18.84
N GLY A 310 0.42 17.90 19.60
CA GLY A 310 0.16 16.70 20.36
C GLY A 310 -0.72 16.98 21.56
N HIS A 311 -1.69 16.12 21.82
CA HIS A 311 -2.64 16.31 22.93
C HIS A 311 -2.03 16.02 24.30
N ASP A 312 -1.02 15.14 24.37
CA ASP A 312 -0.61 14.52 25.63
C ASP A 312 0.63 15.18 26.27
N ARG A 313 1.37 16.01 25.52
CA ARG A 313 2.60 16.67 25.98
C ARG A 313 2.69 18.10 25.42
N PRO A 314 2.73 19.15 26.26
CA PRO A 314 2.97 20.51 25.79
C PRO A 314 4.29 20.61 25.02
N GLY A 315 4.29 21.25 23.86
CA GLY A 315 5.47 21.37 23.00
C GLY A 315 5.71 20.19 22.04
N TYR A 316 4.89 19.13 22.14
CA TYR A 316 4.92 18.00 21.23
C TYR A 316 4.12 18.27 19.96
N TRP A 317 4.61 17.80 18.82
CA TRP A 317 3.97 17.99 17.51
C TRP A 317 3.85 16.67 16.75
N ASN A 318 2.78 16.52 15.97
CA ASN A 318 2.60 15.43 15.02
C ASN A 318 2.85 15.94 13.61
N GLY A 319 3.71 15.24 12.86
CA GLY A 319 3.92 15.49 11.44
C GLY A 319 2.72 15.07 10.59
N THR A 320 2.43 15.84 9.55
CA THR A 320 1.38 15.54 8.57
C THR A 320 1.87 15.78 7.15
N VAL A 321 1.43 14.95 6.21
CA VAL A 321 1.58 15.12 4.76
C VAL A 321 0.17 15.21 4.18
N ASP A 322 -0.12 16.26 3.41
CA ASP A 322 -1.44 16.54 2.83
C ASP A 322 -2.61 16.54 3.84
N GLY A 323 -2.35 16.99 5.07
CA GLY A 323 -3.34 17.03 6.15
C GLY A 323 -3.59 15.69 6.86
N GLU A 324 -3.02 14.59 6.38
CA GLU A 324 -3.01 13.30 7.06
C GLU A 324 -1.71 13.07 7.84
N ARG A 325 -1.73 12.20 8.85
CA ARG A 325 -0.50 11.81 9.58
C ARG A 325 0.55 11.24 8.63
N THR A 326 1.82 11.50 8.92
CA THR A 326 2.95 10.82 8.24
C THR A 326 2.88 9.31 8.42
N ARG A 327 3.58 8.58 7.54
CA ARG A 327 3.70 7.12 7.58
C ARG A 327 5.18 6.73 7.73
N PRO A 328 5.60 6.12 8.86
CA PRO A 328 4.83 5.87 10.08
C PRO A 328 4.44 7.19 10.72
N ARG A 329 3.56 7.12 11.72
CA ARG A 329 3.15 8.31 12.45
C ARG A 329 4.38 8.88 13.15
N THR A 330 4.69 10.13 12.83
CA THR A 330 5.90 10.79 13.30
C THR A 330 5.58 11.89 14.29
N GLY A 331 6.25 11.84 15.43
CA GLY A 331 6.24 12.87 16.46
C GLY A 331 7.48 13.72 16.42
N LEU A 332 7.39 14.91 16.99
CA LEU A 332 8.50 15.84 17.12
C LEU A 332 8.45 16.47 18.51
N ASP A 333 9.55 16.35 19.24
CA ASP A 333 9.73 16.81 20.61
C ASP A 333 11.04 17.59 20.75
N GLY A 334 10.98 18.74 21.43
CA GLY A 334 12.10 19.66 21.61
C GLY A 334 12.77 19.52 22.98
N GLY A 335 13.92 20.19 23.17
CA GLY A 335 14.62 20.23 24.46
C GLY A 335 15.57 19.05 24.71
N HIS A 336 15.94 18.31 23.68
CA HIS A 336 16.86 17.17 23.79
C HIS A 336 18.26 17.57 23.33
N GLU A 337 19.27 17.35 24.19
CA GLU A 337 20.66 17.73 23.90
C GLU A 337 21.25 16.95 22.71
N VAL A 338 20.92 15.66 22.61
CA VAL A 338 21.37 14.78 21.54
C VAL A 338 20.20 14.49 20.60
N PRO A 339 20.30 14.85 19.31
CA PRO A 339 19.24 14.55 18.36
C PRO A 339 19.15 13.04 18.09
N ALA A 340 17.94 12.49 18.10
CA ALA A 340 17.72 11.07 17.81
C ALA A 340 16.28 10.82 17.32
N VAL A 341 16.09 9.73 16.57
CA VAL A 341 14.75 9.19 16.32
C VAL A 341 14.53 8.00 17.24
N VAL A 342 13.50 8.09 18.09
CA VAL A 342 13.12 7.03 19.04
C VAL A 342 11.94 6.24 18.46
N PRO A 343 12.15 4.97 18.06
CA PRO A 343 11.07 4.13 17.53
C PRO A 343 10.16 3.60 18.65
N THR A 344 8.90 3.36 18.32
CA THR A 344 7.97 2.58 19.15
C THR A 344 7.58 1.28 18.44
N PHE A 345 7.83 0.16 19.10
CA PHE A 345 7.48 -1.17 18.62
C PHE A 345 6.27 -1.71 19.38
N THR A 346 5.33 -2.28 18.63
CA THR A 346 4.14 -2.90 19.22
C THR A 346 4.42 -4.35 19.53
N VAL A 347 4.12 -4.75 20.77
CA VAL A 347 4.32 -6.10 21.28
C VAL A 347 3.00 -6.66 21.80
N PRO A 348 2.78 -7.99 21.67
CA PRO A 348 1.56 -8.61 22.17
C PRO A 348 1.49 -8.64 23.71
N ASP A 349 2.64 -8.68 24.37
CA ASP A 349 2.79 -8.71 25.83
C ASP A 349 3.99 -7.85 26.26
N LEU A 350 3.70 -6.71 26.88
CA LEU A 350 4.68 -5.75 27.36
C LEU A 350 5.47 -6.25 28.56
N ALA A 351 4.86 -7.05 29.44
CA ALA A 351 5.56 -7.60 30.60
C ALA A 351 6.63 -8.59 30.16
N SER A 352 6.27 -9.50 29.24
CA SER A 352 7.20 -10.44 28.65
C SER A 352 8.31 -9.73 27.85
N ALA A 353 7.97 -8.71 27.06
CA ALA A 353 8.94 -7.98 26.26
C ALA A 353 9.92 -7.14 27.11
N THR A 354 9.45 -6.46 28.16
CA THR A 354 10.33 -5.71 29.09
C THR A 354 11.23 -6.64 29.91
N ALA A 355 10.77 -7.84 30.26
CA ALA A 355 11.61 -8.87 30.85
C ALA A 355 12.70 -9.35 29.87
N ALA A 356 12.36 -9.55 28.60
CA ALA A 356 13.32 -9.90 27.55
C ALA A 356 14.38 -8.81 27.34
N VAL A 357 14.00 -7.52 27.36
CA VAL A 357 14.93 -6.39 27.31
C VAL A 357 15.98 -6.48 28.41
N ARG A 358 15.53 -6.69 29.67
CA ARG A 358 16.43 -6.80 30.82
C ARG A 358 17.32 -8.04 30.74
N ALA A 359 16.77 -9.17 30.31
CA ALA A 359 17.51 -10.42 30.14
C ALA A 359 18.59 -10.32 29.03
N ALA A 360 18.34 -9.53 27.98
CA ALA A 360 19.28 -9.28 26.89
C ALA A 360 20.33 -8.20 27.23
N GLY A 361 20.34 -7.67 28.47
CA GLY A 361 21.33 -6.68 28.93
C GLY A 361 20.93 -5.22 28.73
N GLY A 362 19.70 -4.95 28.30
CA GLY A 362 19.13 -3.60 28.21
C GLY A 362 18.46 -3.15 29.51
N ALA A 363 17.87 -1.96 29.47
CA ALA A 363 17.09 -1.39 30.56
C ALA A 363 15.64 -1.12 30.10
N ALA A 364 14.67 -1.36 30.99
CA ALA A 364 13.26 -1.07 30.72
C ALA A 364 12.63 -0.41 31.95
N ASP A 365 11.91 0.68 31.71
CA ASP A 365 11.09 1.36 32.71
C ASP A 365 9.92 0.48 33.15
N GLU A 366 9.28 0.84 34.26
CA GLU A 366 8.02 0.21 34.65
C GLU A 366 6.92 0.56 33.64
N PRO A 367 6.09 -0.40 33.21
CA PRO A 367 4.95 -0.14 32.34
C PRO A 367 4.02 0.93 32.91
N THR A 368 3.64 1.89 32.07
CA THR A 368 2.69 2.94 32.41
C THR A 368 1.50 2.90 31.47
N THR A 369 0.31 3.23 32.00
CA THR A 369 -0.88 3.37 31.17
C THR A 369 -0.85 4.70 30.45
N ALA A 370 -0.84 4.64 29.12
CA ALA A 370 -0.97 5.79 28.23
C ALA A 370 -2.30 5.69 27.45
N ARG A 371 -2.66 6.77 26.76
CA ARG A 371 -3.91 6.84 25.96
C ARG A 371 -4.00 5.75 24.88
N PHE A 372 -2.86 5.28 24.37
CA PHE A 372 -2.77 4.36 23.24
C PHE A 372 -2.49 2.91 23.64
N GLY A 373 -2.42 2.63 24.95
CA GLY A 373 -2.09 1.31 25.49
C GLY A 373 -1.13 1.40 26.68
N LEU A 374 -0.60 0.25 27.09
CA LEU A 374 0.51 0.18 28.03
C LEU A 374 1.82 0.47 27.32
N VAL A 375 2.65 1.33 27.89
CA VAL A 375 3.92 1.76 27.30
C VAL A 375 5.06 1.62 28.31
N ALA A 376 6.22 1.18 27.83
CA ALA A 376 7.48 1.23 28.59
C ALA A 376 8.59 1.87 27.74
N GLY A 377 9.33 2.79 28.35
CA GLY A 377 10.60 3.27 27.80
C GLY A 377 11.69 2.22 27.97
N CYS A 378 12.53 2.06 26.95
CA CYS A 378 13.60 1.05 26.94
C CYS A 378 14.90 1.64 26.40
N VAL A 379 16.00 1.02 26.82
CA VAL A 379 17.36 1.25 26.32
C VAL A 379 17.94 -0.11 25.97
N ASP A 380 18.52 -0.27 24.78
CA ASP A 380 19.19 -1.50 24.39
C ASP A 380 20.53 -1.69 25.11
N ASP A 381 21.18 -2.83 24.87
CA ASP A 381 22.48 -3.18 25.45
C ASP A 381 23.67 -2.35 24.91
N GLN A 382 23.36 -1.32 24.10
CA GLN A 382 24.31 -0.43 23.42
C GLN A 382 23.94 1.06 23.58
N GLY A 383 22.88 1.38 24.33
CA GLY A 383 22.47 2.74 24.67
C GLY A 383 21.39 3.36 23.78
N SER A 384 20.88 2.66 22.76
CA SER A 384 19.81 3.17 21.90
C SER A 384 18.48 3.15 22.63
N ARG A 385 17.72 4.25 22.55
CA ARG A 385 16.39 4.36 23.15
C ARG A 385 15.31 3.88 22.20
N PHE A 386 14.31 3.19 22.74
CA PHE A 386 13.07 2.82 22.04
C PHE A 386 11.91 2.71 23.02
N LEU A 387 10.68 2.63 22.51
CA LEU A 387 9.50 2.33 23.33
C LEU A 387 8.89 0.99 22.91
N LEU A 388 8.31 0.30 23.88
CA LEU A 388 7.44 -0.85 23.67
C LEU A 388 6.00 -0.45 23.99
N LEU A 389 5.08 -0.85 23.13
CA LEU A 389 3.65 -0.57 23.23
C LEU A 389 2.85 -1.88 23.20
N GLN A 390 1.94 -2.07 24.14
CA GLN A 390 0.89 -3.08 24.06
C GLN A 390 -0.47 -2.38 24.04
N ARG A 391 -1.28 -2.66 23.01
CA ARG A 391 -2.60 -2.04 22.82
C ARG A 391 -3.68 -2.63 23.71
#